data_AF-W2YIV3-F1
#
_entry.id   AF-W2YIV3-F1
#
_cell.length_a   1.000
_cell.length_b   1.000
_cell.length_c   1.000
_cell.angle_alpha   90.00
_cell.angle_beta   90.00
_cell.angle_gamma   90.00
#
_symmetry.space_group_name_H-M   'P 1'
#
loop_
_entity.id
_entity.type
_entity.pdbx_description
1 polymer ?
#
loop_
_entity_poly.entity_id
_entity_poly.type
_entity_poly.pdbx_seq_one_letter_code
_entity_poly.pdbx_strand_id
1 'polypeptide(L)'
;MVMCKPSDHDVAIEEEFSKLQQVLIQTSNDTSNCLKLLKKHLSDYDNRNGNHFTNTATRFMRTDMRNAKDTAMDLKHVAHDINKNQPSKTETSSVRNMMNSTARAMEALKATARNYDRENKQRMGVKGRVDAAVGGDGDR
;
A
#
# COMPACT_ATOMS: atom_id res chain seq x y z
N MET A 1 5.37 -49.52 -14.08
CA MET A 1 5.00 -48.09 -13.95
C MET A 1 6.30 -47.33 -13.74
N VAL A 2 6.86 -46.73 -14.80
CA VAL A 2 8.16 -46.03 -14.70
C VAL A 2 7.87 -44.63 -14.14
N MET A 3 8.29 -44.38 -12.90
CA MET A 3 8.35 -43.01 -12.38
C MET A 3 9.50 -42.31 -13.10
N CYS A 4 9.20 -41.41 -14.03
CA CYS A 4 10.20 -40.48 -14.55
C CYS A 4 10.69 -39.62 -13.37
N LYS A 5 11.99 -39.64 -13.10
CA LYS A 5 12.60 -38.72 -12.14
C LYS A 5 12.52 -37.30 -12.70
N PRO A 6 12.27 -36.28 -11.86
CA PRO A 6 12.35 -34.88 -12.26
C PRO A 6 13.73 -34.59 -12.87
N SER A 7 13.77 -33.78 -13.92
CA SER A 7 15.04 -33.31 -14.47
C SER A 7 15.65 -32.25 -13.54
N ASP A 8 16.97 -32.06 -13.55
CA ASP A 8 17.64 -31.00 -12.78
C ASP A 8 17.06 -29.60 -13.09
N HIS A 9 16.55 -29.42 -14.31
CA HIS A 9 15.86 -28.21 -14.74
C HIS A 9 14.51 -28.02 -14.03
N ASP A 10 13.73 -29.08 -13.82
CA ASP A 10 12.44 -29.00 -13.12
C ASP A 10 12.65 -28.64 -11.65
N VAL A 11 13.69 -29.22 -11.01
CA VAL A 11 14.08 -28.91 -9.63
C VAL A 11 14.49 -27.44 -9.49
N ALA A 12 15.27 -26.91 -10.44
CA ALA A 12 15.69 -25.51 -10.42
C ALA A 12 14.50 -24.54 -10.57
N ILE A 13 13.51 -24.88 -11.41
CA ILE A 13 12.30 -24.06 -11.55
C ILE A 13 11.49 -24.03 -10.24
N GLU A 14 11.26 -25.19 -9.61
CA GLU A 14 10.53 -25.26 -8.34
C GLU A 14 11.22 -24.44 -7.24
N GLU A 15 12.55 -24.46 -7.19
CA GLU A 15 13.34 -23.68 -6.23
C GLU A 15 13.16 -22.17 -6.45
N GLU A 16 13.23 -21.70 -7.70
CA GLU A 16 13.06 -20.28 -8.03
C GLU A 16 11.63 -19.79 -7.76
N PHE A 17 10.61 -20.62 -8.03
CA PHE A 17 9.22 -20.30 -7.70
C PHE A 17 8.97 -20.29 -6.19
N SER A 18 9.64 -21.15 -5.44
CA SER A 18 9.62 -21.15 -3.97
C SER A 18 10.23 -19.86 -3.40
N LYS A 19 11.39 -19.44 -3.92
CA LYS A 19 12.01 -18.15 -3.56
C LYS A 19 11.10 -16.97 -3.90
N LEU A 20 10.49 -16.99 -5.09
CA LEU A 20 9.54 -15.96 -5.52
C LEU A 20 8.35 -15.88 -4.55
N GLN A 21 7.75 -17.01 -4.18
CA GLN A 21 6.67 -17.04 -3.18
C GLN A 21 7.11 -16.38 -1.87
N GLN A 22 8.28 -16.73 -1.33
CA GLN A 22 8.78 -16.17 -0.08
C GLN A 22 8.90 -14.64 -0.15
N VAL A 23 9.50 -14.12 -1.22
CA VAL A 23 9.67 -12.67 -1.40
C VAL A 23 8.33 -11.95 -1.52
N LEU A 24 7.33 -12.53 -2.18
CA LEU A 24 5.99 -11.94 -2.31
C LEU A 24 5.24 -11.91 -0.98
N ILE A 25 5.30 -13.01 -0.21
CA ILE A 25 4.72 -13.08 1.13
C ILE A 25 5.37 -12.04 2.05
N GLN A 26 6.70 -11.93 1.99
CA GLN A 26 7.46 -10.95 2.77
C GLN A 26 7.05 -9.52 2.39
N THR A 27 7.01 -9.21 1.10
CA THR A 27 6.58 -7.90 0.58
C THR A 27 5.17 -7.53 1.03
N SER A 28 4.24 -8.48 1.00
CA SER A 28 2.87 -8.29 1.50
C SER A 28 2.84 -7.97 3.00
N ASN A 29 3.57 -8.75 3.80
CA ASN A 29 3.63 -8.56 5.25
C ASN A 29 4.27 -7.20 5.60
N ASP A 30 5.36 -6.84 4.94
CA ASP A 30 6.06 -5.56 5.13
C ASP A 30 5.19 -4.38 4.76
N THR A 31 4.46 -4.47 3.63
CA THR A 31 3.49 -3.44 3.22
C THR A 31 2.40 -3.28 4.27
N SER A 32 1.82 -4.38 4.76
CA SER A 32 0.79 -4.36 5.81
C SER A 32 1.30 -3.74 7.11
N ASN A 33 2.52 -4.10 7.53
CA ASN A 33 3.14 -3.56 8.74
C ASN A 33 3.48 -2.07 8.60
N CYS A 34 4.02 -1.66 7.45
CA CYS A 34 4.27 -0.27 7.12
C CYS A 34 2.99 0.58 7.19
N LEU A 35 1.89 0.10 6.61
CA LEU A 35 0.60 0.80 6.63
C LEU A 35 0.00 0.90 8.05
N LYS A 36 0.17 -0.14 8.87
CA LYS A 36 -0.23 -0.08 10.29
C LYS A 36 0.56 0.98 11.05
N LEU A 37 1.88 1.03 10.84
CA LEU A 37 2.75 1.99 11.49
C LEU A 37 2.45 3.42 11.01
N LEU A 38 2.26 3.62 9.71
CA LEU A 38 1.84 4.89 9.13
C LEU A 38 0.53 5.38 9.75
N LYS A 39 -0.50 4.53 9.80
CA LYS A 39 -1.78 4.88 10.43
C LYS A 39 -1.59 5.35 11.87
N LYS A 40 -0.75 4.67 12.66
CA LYS A 40 -0.44 5.08 14.03
C LYS A 40 0.21 6.47 14.05
N HIS A 41 1.22 6.70 13.22
CA HIS A 41 1.90 8.00 13.15
C HIS A 41 0.99 9.13 12.70
N LEU A 42 0.07 8.88 11.75
CA LEU A 42 -0.92 9.87 11.34
C LEU A 42 -1.89 10.20 12.49
N SER A 43 -2.35 9.20 13.24
CA SER A 43 -3.18 9.44 14.43
C SER A 43 -2.44 10.25 15.49
N ASP A 44 -1.18 9.93 15.76
CA ASP A 44 -0.35 10.66 16.72
C ASP A 44 -0.11 12.11 16.26
N TYR A 45 0.11 12.31 14.96
CA TYR A 45 0.21 13.64 14.36
C TYR A 45 -1.11 14.41 14.53
N ASP A 46 -2.24 13.79 14.22
CA ASP A 46 -3.56 14.44 14.34
C ASP A 46 -3.84 14.88 15.78
N ASN A 47 -3.54 14.02 16.75
CA ASN A 47 -3.67 14.32 18.17
C ASN A 47 -2.78 15.49 18.62
N ARG A 48 -1.50 15.50 18.20
CA ARG A 48 -0.54 16.56 18.58
C ARG A 48 -0.91 17.92 18.02
N ASN A 49 -1.62 17.96 16.89
CA ASN A 49 -1.98 19.20 16.20
C ASN A 49 -3.43 19.63 16.45
N GLY A 50 -4.17 18.95 17.34
CA GLY A 50 -5.57 19.27 17.62
C GLY A 50 -6.53 18.97 16.47
N ASN A 51 -6.11 18.16 15.49
CA ASN A 51 -6.92 17.81 14.33
C ASN A 51 -7.90 16.69 14.71
N HIS A 52 -9.06 17.04 15.27
CA HIS A 52 -10.02 16.07 15.82
C HIS A 52 -11.25 15.77 14.96
N PHE A 53 -11.56 16.62 13.96
CA PHE A 53 -12.88 16.58 13.30
C PHE A 53 -12.81 16.22 11.81
N THR A 54 -12.68 17.19 10.91
CA THR A 54 -13.04 17.00 9.49
C THR A 54 -11.85 16.83 8.54
N ASN A 55 -10.66 17.31 8.89
CA ASN A 55 -9.47 17.35 8.03
C ASN A 55 -8.22 16.71 8.67
N THR A 56 -8.38 15.49 9.21
CA THR A 56 -7.27 14.77 9.83
C THR A 56 -6.42 14.07 8.76
N ALA A 57 -5.11 13.99 8.96
CA ALA A 57 -4.18 13.30 8.06
C ALA A 57 -4.58 11.83 7.90
N THR A 58 -4.99 11.21 9.01
CA THR A 58 -5.47 9.83 9.05
C THR A 58 -6.68 9.63 8.16
N ARG A 59 -7.63 10.57 8.17
CA ARG A 59 -8.85 10.49 7.34
C ARG A 59 -8.53 10.75 5.87
N PHE A 60 -7.68 11.73 5.58
CA PHE A 60 -7.28 12.11 4.23
C PHE A 60 -6.62 10.95 3.47
N MET A 61 -5.77 10.17 4.16
CA MET A 61 -5.02 9.07 3.56
C MET A 61 -5.73 7.70 3.67
N ARG A 62 -6.91 7.64 4.31
CA ARG A 62 -7.57 6.37 4.69
C ARG A 62 -7.85 5.45 3.51
N THR A 63 -8.37 6.00 2.42
CA THR A 63 -8.78 5.20 1.25
C THR A 63 -7.57 4.58 0.57
N ASP A 64 -6.52 5.36 0.31
CA ASP A 64 -5.32 4.83 -0.34
C ASP A 64 -4.56 3.85 0.54
N MET A 65 -4.52 4.07 1.86
CA MET A 65 -3.97 3.07 2.79
C MET A 65 -4.75 1.75 2.74
N ARG A 66 -6.08 1.81 2.62
CA ARG A 66 -6.91 0.60 2.47
C ARG A 66 -6.59 -0.09 1.15
N ASN A 67 -6.58 0.65 0.04
CA ASN A 67 -6.30 0.09 -1.28
C ASN A 67 -4.92 -0.58 -1.33
N ALA A 68 -3.89 0.07 -0.77
CA ALA A 68 -2.55 -0.51 -0.68
C ALA A 68 -2.53 -1.81 0.15
N LYS A 69 -3.26 -1.82 1.27
CA LYS A 69 -3.40 -3.04 2.10
C LYS A 69 -4.10 -4.16 1.33
N ASP A 70 -5.17 -3.85 0.62
CA ASP A 70 -5.95 -4.83 -0.13
C ASP A 70 -5.09 -5.44 -1.25
N THR A 71 -4.39 -4.63 -2.04
CA THR A 71 -3.44 -5.13 -3.05
C THR A 71 -2.31 -5.97 -2.47
N ALA A 72 -1.83 -5.63 -1.26
CA ALA A 72 -0.82 -6.43 -0.58
C ALA A 72 -1.39 -7.79 -0.13
N MET A 73 -2.64 -7.85 0.34
CA MET A 73 -3.28 -9.13 0.66
C MET A 73 -3.47 -9.98 -0.60
N ASP A 74 -3.88 -9.37 -1.71
CA ASP A 74 -4.00 -10.07 -2.99
C ASP A 74 -2.64 -10.58 -3.51
N LEU A 75 -1.56 -9.81 -3.32
CA LEU A 75 -0.19 -10.26 -3.61
C LEU A 75 0.16 -11.55 -2.85
N LYS A 76 -0.23 -11.64 -1.59
CA LYS A 76 -0.02 -12.83 -0.76
C LYS A 76 -0.86 -14.01 -1.23
N HIS A 77 -2.11 -13.78 -1.65
CA HIS A 77 -2.95 -14.82 -2.23
C HIS A 77 -2.32 -15.38 -3.50
N VAL A 78 -1.93 -14.51 -4.44
CA VAL A 78 -1.27 -14.93 -5.68
C VAL A 78 0.03 -15.68 -5.36
N ALA A 79 0.81 -15.25 -4.36
CA ALA A 79 2.01 -15.97 -3.92
C ALA A 79 1.75 -17.40 -3.44
N HIS A 80 0.60 -17.65 -2.81
CA HIS A 80 0.20 -19.00 -2.42
C HIS A 80 -0.24 -19.86 -3.61
N ASP A 81 -0.80 -19.25 -4.65
CA ASP A 81 -1.26 -19.98 -5.83
C ASP A 81 -0.09 -20.44 -6.72
N ILE A 82 0.96 -19.64 -6.89
CA ILE A 82 2.14 -19.99 -7.72
C ILE A 82 2.89 -21.23 -7.21
N ASN A 83 2.82 -21.53 -5.92
CA ASN A 83 3.46 -22.72 -5.34
C ASN A 83 2.52 -23.93 -5.33
N LYS A 84 1.22 -23.72 -5.56
CA LYS A 84 0.22 -24.79 -5.59
C LYS A 84 0.04 -25.37 -6.99
N ASN A 85 0.20 -24.58 -8.04
CA ASN A 85 0.09 -25.08 -9.41
C ASN A 85 1.47 -25.20 -10.09
N GLN A 86 1.46 -25.87 -11.23
CA GLN A 86 2.66 -26.06 -12.05
C GLN A 86 3.15 -24.70 -12.58
N PRO A 87 4.44 -24.36 -12.38
CA PRO A 87 5.05 -23.12 -12.85
C PRO A 87 4.64 -22.76 -14.30
N SER A 88 3.83 -21.72 -14.45
CA SER A 88 3.27 -21.32 -15.74
C SER A 88 3.47 -19.84 -16.09
N LYS A 89 3.53 -19.53 -17.39
CA LYS A 89 3.60 -18.14 -17.88
C LYS A 89 2.42 -17.28 -17.39
N THR A 90 1.26 -17.89 -17.26
CA THR A 90 0.03 -17.26 -16.73
C THR A 90 0.21 -16.83 -15.29
N GLU A 91 0.79 -17.69 -14.44
CA GLU A 91 1.05 -17.33 -13.05
C GLU A 91 2.12 -16.24 -12.93
N THR A 92 3.18 -16.31 -13.72
CA THR A 92 4.20 -15.24 -13.75
C THR A 92 3.59 -13.88 -14.14
N SER A 93 2.63 -13.88 -15.08
CA SER A 93 1.92 -12.66 -15.46
C SER A 93 1.01 -12.14 -14.35
N SER A 94 0.32 -13.03 -13.63
CA SER A 94 -0.54 -12.70 -12.50
C SER A 94 0.27 -12.05 -11.37
N VAL A 95 1.39 -12.67 -11.01
CA VAL A 95 2.35 -12.14 -10.01
C VAL A 95 2.81 -10.75 -10.39
N ARG A 96 3.27 -10.57 -11.63
CA ARG A 96 3.76 -9.27 -12.12
C ARG A 96 2.66 -8.21 -12.06
N ASN A 97 1.45 -8.55 -12.47
CA ASN A 97 0.31 -7.63 -12.43
C ASN A 97 -0.03 -7.22 -10.99
N MET A 98 0.03 -8.16 -10.05
CA MET A 98 -0.26 -7.88 -8.66
C MET A 98 0.84 -7.06 -7.97
N MET A 99 2.12 -7.35 -8.27
CA MET A 99 3.26 -6.53 -7.83
C MET A 99 3.11 -5.09 -8.33
N ASN A 100 2.79 -4.91 -9.61
CA ASN A 100 2.57 -3.59 -10.21
C ASN A 100 1.39 -2.87 -9.58
N SER A 101 0.30 -3.58 -9.26
CA SER A 101 -0.88 -3.00 -8.61
C SER A 101 -0.56 -2.53 -7.19
N THR A 102 0.20 -3.34 -6.43
CA THR A 102 0.69 -2.98 -5.09
C THR A 102 1.57 -1.73 -5.14
N ALA A 103 2.53 -1.68 -6.09
CA ALA A 103 3.41 -0.52 -6.26
C ALA A 103 2.62 0.75 -6.62
N ARG A 104 1.65 0.65 -7.54
CA ARG A 104 0.78 1.78 -7.92
C ARG A 104 -0.06 2.29 -6.74
N ALA A 105 -0.61 1.39 -5.92
CA ALA A 105 -1.38 1.78 -4.75
C ALA A 105 -0.50 2.52 -3.71
N MET A 106 0.74 2.07 -3.51
CA MET A 106 1.71 2.75 -2.63
C MET A 106 2.13 4.13 -3.18
N GLU A 107 2.34 4.27 -4.49
CA GLU A 107 2.64 5.58 -5.09
C GLU A 107 1.44 6.53 -5.05
N ALA A 108 0.21 6.03 -5.22
CA ALA A 108 -1.00 6.82 -5.03
C ALA A 108 -1.10 7.35 -3.58
N LEU A 109 -0.89 6.47 -2.59
CA LEU A 109 -0.85 6.87 -1.18
C LEU A 109 0.18 7.98 -0.91
N LYS A 110 1.37 7.86 -1.50
CA LYS A 110 2.43 8.88 -1.40
C LYS A 110 2.06 10.19 -2.08
N ALA A 111 1.38 10.14 -3.22
CA ALA A 111 0.86 11.34 -3.89
C ALA A 111 -0.20 12.04 -3.01
N THR A 112 -1.09 11.26 -2.40
CA THR A 112 -2.10 11.76 -1.45
C THR A 112 -1.45 12.40 -0.22
N ALA A 113 -0.40 11.79 0.34
CA ALA A 113 0.37 12.40 1.43
C ALA A 113 0.95 13.77 1.05
N ARG A 114 1.53 13.87 -0.15
CA ARG A 114 2.08 15.14 -0.67
C ARG A 114 1.00 16.20 -0.90
N ASN A 115 -0.19 15.80 -1.34
CA ASN A 115 -1.31 16.71 -1.52
C ASN A 115 -1.81 17.24 -0.17
N TYR A 116 -1.92 16.38 0.85
CA TYR A 116 -2.24 16.78 2.21
C TYR A 116 -1.25 17.83 2.74
N ASP A 117 0.05 17.57 2.58
CA ASP A 117 1.10 18.52 2.98
C ASP A 117 0.95 19.86 2.27
N ARG A 118 0.65 19.86 0.96
CA ARG A 118 0.46 21.09 0.19
C ARG A 118 -0.74 21.90 0.69
N GLU A 119 -1.88 21.24 0.87
CA GLU A 119 -3.12 21.89 1.31
C GLU A 119 -2.99 22.44 2.73
N ASN A 120 -2.39 21.68 3.65
CA ASN A 120 -2.25 22.12 5.03
C ASN A 120 -1.09 23.08 5.27
N LYS A 121 0.00 23.05 4.48
CA LYS A 121 1.01 24.11 4.51
C LYS A 121 0.45 25.46 4.04
N GLN A 122 -0.48 25.46 3.07
CA GLN A 122 -1.17 26.68 2.67
C GLN A 122 -2.14 27.18 3.75
N ARG A 123 -2.86 26.28 4.43
CA ARG A 123 -3.77 26.62 5.54
C ARG A 123 -3.05 27.12 6.80
N MET A 124 -1.87 26.58 7.12
CA MET A 124 -1.08 26.99 8.30
C MET A 124 -0.14 28.17 8.05
N GLY A 125 0.07 28.59 6.79
CA GLY A 125 0.82 29.80 6.45
C GLY A 125 0.04 31.08 6.75
N VAL A 126 0.72 32.24 6.74
CA VAL A 126 0.11 33.56 7.01
C VAL A 126 -1.16 33.78 6.18
N LYS A 127 -1.16 33.39 4.91
CA LYS A 127 -2.33 33.47 4.03
C LYS A 127 -3.50 32.60 4.50
N GLY A 128 -3.26 31.36 4.90
CA GLY A 128 -4.32 30.47 5.38
C GLY A 128 -4.88 30.86 6.75
N ARG A 129 -4.06 31.43 7.64
CA ARG A 129 -4.54 32.03 8.89
C ARG A 129 -5.38 33.29 8.64
N VAL A 130 -5.03 34.09 7.64
CA VAL A 130 -5.81 35.27 7.23
C VAL A 130 -7.13 34.84 6.58
N ASP A 131 -7.13 33.88 5.66
CA ASP A 131 -8.36 33.36 5.03
C ASP A 131 -9.31 32.71 6.06
N ALA A 132 -8.76 31.98 7.05
CA ALA A 132 -9.53 31.42 8.17
C ALA A 132 -10.07 32.48 9.14
N ALA A 133 -9.35 33.59 9.33
CA ALA A 133 -9.79 34.71 10.16
C ALA A 133 -10.82 35.61 9.45
N VAL A 134 -10.76 35.69 8.12
CA VAL A 134 -11.66 36.52 7.29
C VAL A 134 -12.95 35.78 6.91
N GLY A 135 -12.93 34.45 6.81
CA GLY A 135 -14.11 33.63 6.46
C GLY A 135 -15.14 33.40 7.57
N GLY A 136 -15.06 34.15 8.69
CA GLY A 136 -15.92 33.97 9.87
C GLY A 136 -17.21 34.82 9.89
N ASP A 137 -17.32 35.85 9.06
CA ASP A 137 -18.49 36.74 9.00
C ASP A 137 -19.02 36.86 7.58
N GLY A 138 -20.06 36.10 7.27
CA GLY A 138 -20.70 36.17 5.96
C GLY A 138 -21.86 35.21 5.76
N ASP A 139 -22.75 35.08 6.75
CA ASP A 139 -24.20 34.92 6.49
C ASP A 139 -25.01 34.98 7.79
N ARG A 140 -25.48 36.20 8.13
CA ARG A 140 -26.84 36.51 8.60
C ARG A 140 -27.05 38.01 8.73
#